data_AF-V9G4K0-F1
#
_entry.id   AF-V9G4K0-F1
#
_cell.length_a   1.000
_cell.length_b   1.000
_cell.length_c   1.000
_cell.angle_alpha   90.00
_cell.angle_beta   90.00
_cell.angle_gamma   90.00
#
_symmetry.space_group_name_H-M   'P 1'
#
loop_
_entity.id
_entity.type
_entity.pdbx_description
1 polymer ?
#
loop_
_entity_poly.entity_id
_entity_poly.type
_entity_poly.pdbx_seq_one_letter_code
_entity_poly.pdbx_strand_id
1 'polypeptide(L)'
;MGLDNVIAVAGAAKHNILLVTLGLLISVPIVVWGSTLFIKLINRFPWIIYVGSAVLAYTASSMITEEKHFAGYFEGHLIIKYLFIAAVIVGVLSAGHLKKRWNITRNAPDGSL
;
A
#
# COMPACT_ATOMS: atom_id res chain seq x y z
N MET A 1 -6.68 -4.47 4.69
CA MET A 1 -6.34 -4.76 3.28
C MET A 1 -6.76 -6.15 2.83
N GLY A 2 -6.85 -7.17 3.70
CA GLY A 2 -7.28 -8.52 3.26
C GLY A 2 -8.70 -8.54 2.68
N LEU A 3 -9.68 -8.02 3.42
CA LEU A 3 -11.10 -8.11 3.04
C LEU A 3 -11.41 -7.48 1.68
N ASP A 4 -10.93 -6.26 1.39
CA ASP A 4 -11.21 -5.57 0.12
C ASP A 4 -10.61 -6.30 -1.09
N ASN A 5 -9.43 -6.92 -0.92
CA ASN A 5 -8.81 -7.77 -1.94
C ASN A 5 -9.59 -9.09 -2.13
N VAL A 6 -10.12 -9.67 -1.04
CA VAL A 6 -11.01 -10.84 -1.12
C VAL A 6 -12.34 -10.47 -1.79
N ILE A 7 -12.90 -9.30 -1.47
CA ILE A 7 -14.12 -8.76 -2.09
C ILE A 7 -13.90 -8.48 -3.57
N ALA A 8 -12.71 -8.00 -3.97
CA ALA A 8 -12.36 -7.82 -5.38
C ALA A 8 -12.32 -9.17 -6.14
N VAL A 9 -11.72 -10.20 -5.55
CA VAL A 9 -11.75 -11.58 -6.11
C VAL A 9 -13.19 -12.12 -6.16
N ALA A 10 -13.99 -11.85 -5.13
CA ALA A 10 -15.40 -12.24 -5.08
C ALA A 10 -16.25 -11.53 -6.15
N GLY A 11 -16.00 -10.23 -6.38
CA GLY A 11 -16.67 -9.43 -7.41
C GLY A 11 -16.28 -9.86 -8.83
N ALA A 12 -15.02 -10.24 -9.05
CA ALA A 12 -14.56 -10.76 -10.35
C ALA A 12 -15.23 -12.10 -10.73
N ALA A 13 -15.63 -12.90 -9.74
CA ALA A 13 -16.21 -14.23 -9.93
C ALA A 13 -17.71 -14.24 -10.28
N LYS A 14 -18.36 -13.08 -10.46
CA LYS A 14 -19.75 -12.92 -10.95
C LYS A 14 -20.76 -13.93 -10.34
N HIS A 15 -20.86 -13.97 -9.01
CA HIS A 15 -21.79 -14.82 -8.25
C HIS A 15 -21.47 -16.34 -8.20
N ASN A 16 -20.37 -16.78 -8.81
CA ASN A 16 -19.93 -18.18 -8.72
C ASN A 16 -19.05 -18.39 -7.48
N ILE A 17 -19.65 -18.84 -6.38
CA ILE A 17 -18.99 -19.09 -5.09
C ILE A 17 -17.80 -20.06 -5.22
N LEU A 18 -17.85 -21.01 -6.17
CA LEU A 18 -16.78 -21.97 -6.39
C LEU A 18 -15.50 -21.30 -6.92
N LEU A 19 -15.65 -20.31 -7.81
CA LEU A 19 -14.52 -19.52 -8.31
C LEU A 19 -13.92 -18.60 -7.23
N VAL A 20 -14.76 -17.99 -6.38
CA VAL A 20 -14.28 -17.18 -5.24
C VAL A 20 -13.47 -18.02 -4.27
N THR A 21 -14.01 -19.19 -3.92
CA THR A 21 -13.40 -20.09 -2.94
C THR A 21 -12.06 -20.60 -3.44
N LEU A 22 -11.98 -21.06 -4.70
CA LEU A 22 -10.70 -21.47 -5.30
C LEU A 22 -9.68 -20.32 -5.38
N GLY A 23 -10.12 -19.14 -5.82
CA GLY A 23 -9.26 -17.95 -5.91
C GLY A 23 -8.67 -17.57 -4.56
N LEU A 24 -9.48 -17.60 -3.50
CA LEU A 24 -9.03 -17.31 -2.13
C LEU A 24 -8.12 -18.42 -1.58
N LEU A 25 -8.51 -19.68 -1.78
CA LEU A 25 -7.77 -20.85 -1.31
C LEU A 25 -6.34 -20.89 -1.87
N ILE A 26 -6.17 -20.47 -3.13
CA ILE A 26 -4.85 -20.42 -3.79
C ILE A 26 -4.10 -19.13 -3.43
N SER A 27 -4.80 -17.98 -3.34
CA SER A 27 -4.17 -16.68 -3.08
C SER A 27 -3.55 -16.58 -1.68
N VAL A 28 -4.24 -17.04 -0.64
CA VAL A 28 -3.76 -16.89 0.76
C VAL A 28 -2.40 -17.59 0.99
N PRO A 29 -2.21 -18.88 0.62
CA PRO A 29 -0.92 -19.54 0.78
C PRO A 29 0.20 -18.86 -0.01
N ILE A 30 -0.08 -18.41 -1.24
CA ILE A 30 0.89 -17.69 -2.07
C ILE A 30 1.36 -16.41 -1.38
N VAL A 31 0.43 -15.61 -0.82
CA VAL A 31 0.79 -14.37 -0.11
C VAL A 31 1.57 -14.67 1.16
N VAL A 32 1.16 -15.69 1.94
CA VAL A 32 1.83 -16.08 3.18
C VAL A 32 3.27 -16.52 2.90
N TRP A 33 3.48 -17.44 1.94
CA TRP A 33 4.82 -17.88 1.57
C TRP A 33 5.63 -16.79 0.86
N GLY A 34 5.00 -16.04 -0.04
CA GLY A 34 5.58 -14.93 -0.78
C GLY A 34 6.10 -13.82 0.14
N SER A 35 5.42 -13.57 1.27
CA SER A 35 5.88 -12.59 2.26
C SER A 35 7.28 -12.92 2.81
N THR A 36 7.60 -14.20 3.00
CA THR A 36 8.93 -14.64 3.47
C THR A 36 10.02 -14.31 2.44
N LEU A 37 9.73 -14.52 1.15
CA LEU A 37 10.62 -14.13 0.05
C LEU A 37 10.77 -12.61 -0.02
N PHE A 38 9.67 -11.88 0.12
CA PHE A 38 9.65 -10.42 0.09
C PHE A 38 10.46 -9.80 1.24
N ILE A 39 10.37 -10.38 2.45
CA ILE A 39 11.18 -9.96 3.61
C ILE A 39 12.68 -10.14 3.32
N LYS A 40 13.07 -11.30 2.76
CA LYS A 40 14.48 -11.52 2.35
C LYS A 40 14.94 -10.50 1.32
N LEU A 41 14.06 -10.14 0.38
CA LEU A 41 14.37 -9.14 -0.65
C LEU A 41 14.54 -7.74 -0.06
N ILE A 42 13.64 -7.32 0.84
CA ILE A 42 13.75 -6.05 1.56
C ILE A 42 15.03 -5.97 2.38
N ASN A 43 15.42 -7.06 3.06
CA ASN A 43 16.65 -7.09 3.85
C ASN A 43 17.89 -6.88 2.99
N ARG A 44 17.87 -7.36 1.73
CA ARG A 44 18.97 -7.15 0.78
C ARG A 44 18.91 -5.81 0.07
N PHE A 45 17.70 -5.30 -0.21
CA PHE A 45 17.46 -4.07 -0.96
C PHE A 45 16.43 -3.18 -0.24
N PRO A 46 16.84 -2.48 0.82
CA PRO A 46 15.93 -1.68 1.65
C PRO A 46 15.29 -0.49 0.91
N TRP A 47 15.85 -0.07 -0.22
CA TRP A 47 15.27 0.98 -1.06
C TRP A 47 13.89 0.58 -1.63
N ILE A 48 13.61 -0.72 -1.77
CA ILE A 48 12.32 -1.24 -2.25
C ILE A 48 11.16 -0.80 -1.34
N ILE A 49 11.40 -0.57 -0.05
CA ILE A 49 10.35 -0.07 0.87
C ILE A 49 9.83 1.30 0.42
N TYR A 50 10.71 2.19 -0.07
CA TYR A 50 10.30 3.51 -0.54
C TYR A 50 9.47 3.41 -1.81
N VAL A 51 9.86 2.54 -2.75
CA VAL A 51 9.09 2.32 -3.98
C VAL A 51 7.75 1.66 -3.66
N GLY A 52 7.74 0.63 -2.82
CA GLY A 52 6.52 -0.06 -2.42
C GLY A 52 5.54 0.86 -1.70
N SER A 53 6.02 1.71 -0.80
CA SER A 53 5.17 2.71 -0.12
C SER A 53 4.65 3.79 -1.05
N ALA A 54 5.43 4.23 -2.04
CA ALA A 54 4.95 5.16 -3.08
C ALA A 54 3.81 4.54 -3.91
N VAL A 55 3.97 3.28 -4.33
CA VAL A 55 2.92 2.55 -5.07
C VAL A 55 1.67 2.37 -4.21
N LEU A 56 1.81 1.98 -2.94
CA LEU A 56 0.66 1.85 -2.02
C LEU A 56 -0.05 3.18 -1.79
N ALA A 57 0.70 4.29 -1.62
CA ALA A 57 0.14 5.62 -1.49
C ALA A 57 -0.61 6.06 -2.76
N TYR A 58 -0.04 5.79 -3.93
CA TYR A 58 -0.70 6.00 -5.22
C TYR A 58 -2.02 5.24 -5.29
N THR A 59 -2.01 3.92 -5.06
CA THR A 59 -3.22 3.09 -5.13
C THR A 59 -4.29 3.59 -4.16
N ALA A 60 -3.93 3.89 -2.91
CA ALA A 60 -4.88 4.40 -1.92
C ALA A 60 -5.48 5.76 -2.35
N SER A 61 -4.65 6.69 -2.80
CA SER A 61 -5.13 7.99 -3.29
C SER A 61 -6.00 7.86 -4.56
N SER A 62 -5.66 6.95 -5.47
CA SER A 62 -6.48 6.67 -6.67
C SER A 62 -7.86 6.15 -6.28
N MET A 63 -7.93 5.19 -5.35
CA MET A 63 -9.19 4.65 -4.84
C MET A 63 -10.07 5.74 -4.21
N ILE A 64 -9.47 6.66 -3.43
CA ILE A 64 -10.20 7.81 -2.85
C ILE A 64 -10.73 8.74 -3.95
N THR A 65 -9.91 9.04 -4.97
CA THR A 65 -10.31 9.96 -6.05
C THR A 65 -11.33 9.37 -7.03
N GLU A 66 -11.44 8.03 -7.09
CA GLU A 66 -12.38 7.31 -7.93
C GLU A 66 -13.73 7.04 -7.23
N GLU A 67 -13.81 7.34 -5.94
CA GLU A 67 -15.02 7.17 -5.15
C GLU A 67 -16.11 8.15 -5.63
N LYS A 68 -17.29 7.62 -6.00
CA LYS A 68 -18.40 8.38 -6.61
C LYS A 68 -18.86 9.60 -5.81
N HIS A 69 -18.66 9.60 -4.49
CA HIS A 69 -19.02 10.72 -3.62
C HIS A 69 -18.12 11.96 -3.85
N PHE A 70 -16.90 11.76 -4.35
CA PHE A 70 -15.95 12.82 -4.67
C PHE A 70 -15.87 13.13 -6.17
N ALA A 71 -16.56 12.36 -7.01
CA ALA A 71 -16.57 12.53 -8.46
C ALA A 71 -16.92 13.97 -8.89
N GLY A 72 -17.88 14.62 -8.24
CA GLY A 72 -18.26 16.01 -8.55
C GLY A 72 -17.16 17.07 -8.30
N TYR A 73 -16.19 16.80 -7.42
CA TYR A 73 -15.05 17.70 -7.16
C TYR A 73 -13.85 17.43 -8.08
N PHE A 74 -13.71 16.19 -8.59
CA PHE A 74 -12.55 15.76 -9.37
C PHE A 74 -12.79 15.65 -10.87
N GLU A 75 -14.04 15.47 -11.34
CA GLU A 75 -14.37 15.29 -12.76
C GLU A 75 -14.08 16.54 -13.61
N GLY A 76 -14.16 17.75 -13.04
CA GLY A 76 -13.87 19.01 -13.75
C GLY A 76 -12.42 19.49 -13.68
N HIS A 77 -11.62 18.96 -12.75
CA HIS A 77 -10.29 19.51 -12.44
C HIS A 77 -9.24 18.41 -12.29
N LEU A 78 -8.80 17.87 -13.43
CA LEU A 78 -7.70 16.90 -13.56
C LEU A 78 -6.45 17.33 -12.75
N ILE A 79 -6.14 18.63 -12.73
CA ILE A 79 -5.02 19.19 -11.96
C ILE A 79 -5.14 18.89 -10.46
N ILE A 80 -6.33 19.07 -9.87
CA ILE A 80 -6.56 18.86 -8.43
C ILE A 80 -6.43 17.38 -8.08
N LYS A 81 -6.91 16.48 -8.95
CA LYS A 81 -6.74 15.03 -8.81
C LYS A 81 -5.27 14.64 -8.73
N TYR A 82 -4.46 15.07 -9.70
CA TYR A 82 -3.03 14.75 -9.72
C TYR A 82 -2.25 15.42 -8.59
N LEU A 83 -2.61 16.66 -8.21
CA LEU A 83 -2.01 17.34 -7.05
C LEU A 83 -2.27 16.60 -5.75
N PHE A 84 -3.50 16.11 -5.55
CA PHE A 84 -3.86 15.33 -4.35
C PHE A 84 -3.05 14.02 -4.28
N ILE A 85 -3.02 13.27 -5.38
CA ILE A 85 -2.23 12.02 -5.47
C ILE A 85 -0.75 12.30 -5.18
N ALA A 86 -0.17 13.32 -5.81
CA ALA A 86 1.21 13.71 -5.59
C ALA A 86 1.47 14.13 -4.13
N ALA A 87 0.56 14.91 -3.53
CA ALA A 87 0.66 15.33 -2.13
C ALA A 87 0.61 14.15 -1.16
N VAL A 88 -0.26 13.15 -1.41
CA VAL A 88 -0.34 11.93 -0.60
C VAL A 88 0.96 11.11 -0.71
N ILE A 89 1.49 10.90 -1.92
CA ILE A 89 2.74 10.17 -2.13
C ILE A 89 3.90 10.88 -1.41
N VAL A 90 4.05 12.19 -1.61
CA VAL A 90 5.09 13.00 -0.97
C VAL A 90 4.93 12.96 0.55
N GLY A 91 3.71 13.09 1.07
CA GLY A 91 3.43 13.02 2.50
C GLY A 91 3.84 11.68 3.11
N VAL A 92 3.49 10.56 2.47
CA VAL A 92 3.85 9.21 2.91
C VAL A 92 5.37 9.00 2.89
N LEU A 93 6.04 9.40 1.81
CA LEU A 93 7.51 9.27 1.70
C LEU A 93 8.24 10.15 2.73
N SER A 94 7.77 11.39 2.92
CA SER A 94 8.32 12.33 3.90
C SER A 94 8.18 11.80 5.31
N ALA A 95 6.97 11.32 5.68
CA ALA A 95 6.71 10.71 6.98
C ALA A 95 7.58 9.46 7.21
N GLY A 96 7.75 8.62 6.20
CA GLY A 96 8.63 7.46 6.23
C GLY A 96 10.10 7.84 6.49
N HIS A 97 10.58 8.90 5.84
CA HIS A 97 11.95 9.38 6.00
C HIS A 97 12.18 10.04 7.38
N LEU A 98 11.22 10.82 7.87
CA LEU A 98 11.26 11.47 9.19
C LEU A 98 11.26 10.42 10.33
N LYS A 99 10.39 9.41 10.23
CA LYS A 99 10.30 8.33 11.22
C LYS A 99 11.56 7.46 11.25
N LYS A 100 12.19 7.24 10.09
CA LYS A 100 13.50 6.57 10.02
C LYS A 100 14.58 7.32 10.79
N ARG A 101 14.62 8.66 10.70
CA ARG A 101 15.55 9.49 11.47
C ARG A 101 15.29 9.44 12.98
N TRP A 102 14.03 9.41 13.39
CA TRP A 102 13.67 9.37 14.81
C TRP A 102 14.07 8.06 15.51
N ASN A 103 13.91 6.92 14.83
CA ASN A 103 14.28 5.62 15.40
C ASN A 103 15.79 5.41 15.54
N ILE A 104 16.63 6.11 14.76
CA ILE A 104 18.10 6.02 14.89
C ILE A 104 18.59 6.78 16.14
N THR A 105 17.92 7.88 16.51
CA THR A 105 18.38 8.73 17.63
C THR A 105 18.00 8.16 19.01
N ARG A 106 16.96 7.33 19.08
CA ARG A 106 16.47 6.75 20.36
C ARG A 106 17.17 5.45 20.78
N ASN A 107 17.93 4.82 19.87
CA ASN A 107 18.67 3.57 20.13
C ASN A 107 20.19 3.79 20.23
N ALA A 108 20.65 5.03 20.48
CA ALA A 108 22.04 5.21 20.89
C ALA A 108 22.25 4.40 22.18
N PRO A 109 23.17 3.41 22.21
CA PRO A 109 23.53 2.77 23.45
C PRO A 109 24.03 3.87 24.37
N ASP A 110 23.38 4.02 25.51
CA ASP A 110 23.75 4.99 26.51
C ASP A 110 25.23 4.77 26.80
N GLY A 111 26.03 5.78 26.47
CA GLY A 111 27.46 5.77 26.70
C GLY A 111 27.71 5.96 28.18
N SER A 112 27.45 4.93 28.97
CA SER A 112 27.93 4.83 30.35
C SER A 112 29.18 3.96 30.35
N LEU A 113 30.33 4.64 30.30
CA LEU A 113 31.60 4.16 30.84
C LEU A 113 31.44 3.75 32.31
#